data_AF-A0A1M6I4K6-F1
#
_entry.id   AF-A0A1M6I4K6-F1
#
_cell.length_a   1.000
_cell.length_b   1.000
_cell.length_c   1.000
_cell.angle_alpha   90.00
_cell.angle_beta   90.00
_cell.angle_gamma   90.00
#
_symmetry.space_group_name_H-M   'P 1'
#
loop_
_entity.id
_entity.type
_entity.pdbx_description
1 polymer ?
#
loop_
_entity_poly.entity_id
_entity_poly.type
_entity_poly.pdbx_seq_one_letter_code
_entity_poly.pdbx_strand_id
1 'polypeptide(L)'
;MENQETDKELYILWKSGDKETALSMVFMYTLNCKIKGWWEEVTLMVWGPSAKLLATDEELQGRVRQMMESGIHVTACISCAQMFGVVEDLRSLGIDVKPLGLPLSELLQANKKVLSV
;
A
#
# COMPACT_ATOMS: atom_id res chain seq x y z
N MET A 1 31.86 -14.79 5.11
CA MET A 1 30.42 -15.07 5.12
C MET A 1 29.77 -13.79 5.63
N GLU A 2 29.40 -12.90 4.72
CA GLU A 2 28.80 -11.62 5.09
C GLU A 2 27.39 -11.88 5.59
N ASN A 3 27.10 -11.42 6.81
CA ASN A 3 25.76 -11.30 7.35
C ASN A 3 24.97 -10.40 6.39
N GLN A 4 24.18 -11.00 5.50
CA GLN A 4 23.08 -10.27 4.89
C GLN A 4 22.00 -10.19 5.96
N GLU A 5 21.95 -9.07 6.68
CA GLU A 5 20.70 -8.64 7.31
C GLU A 5 19.63 -8.73 6.23
N THR A 6 18.73 -9.70 6.40
CA THR A 6 17.65 -9.89 5.45
C THR A 6 16.71 -8.73 5.67
N ASP A 7 16.77 -7.72 4.80
CA ASP A 7 15.81 -6.61 4.79
C ASP A 7 14.40 -7.19 4.74
N LYS A 8 13.75 -7.28 5.90
CA LYS A 8 12.36 -7.74 6.03
C LYS A 8 11.42 -6.57 5.77
N GLU A 9 11.63 -5.90 4.64
CA GLU A 9 10.75 -4.88 4.09
C GLU A 9 9.96 -5.44 2.90
N LEU A 10 8.64 -5.30 2.96
CA LEU A 10 7.75 -5.64 1.86
C LEU A 10 6.97 -4.41 1.39
N TYR A 11 6.94 -4.22 0.09
CA TYR A 11 6.14 -3.19 -0.57
C TYR A 11 5.06 -3.87 -1.41
N ILE A 12 3.79 -3.53 -1.17
CA ILE A 12 2.65 -4.05 -1.93
C ILE A 12 2.14 -2.92 -2.82
N LEU A 13 2.29 -3.05 -4.13
CA LEU A 13 1.71 -2.15 -5.12
C LEU A 13 0.31 -2.64 -5.47
N TRP A 14 -0.71 -2.02 -4.88
CA TRP A 14 -2.11 -2.33 -5.16
C TRP A 14 -2.66 -1.41 -6.24
N LYS A 15 -2.94 -1.98 -7.42
CA LYS A 15 -3.48 -1.27 -8.59
C LYS A 15 -4.87 -1.72 -9.01
N SER A 16 -5.27 -2.94 -8.65
CA SER A 16 -6.58 -3.48 -9.01
C SER A 16 -7.73 -2.63 -8.46
N GLY A 17 -8.73 -2.34 -9.31
CA GLY A 17 -10.00 -1.73 -8.90
C GLY A 17 -11.06 -2.75 -8.48
N ASP A 18 -10.67 -4.02 -8.31
CA ASP A 18 -11.55 -5.10 -7.87
C ASP A 18 -11.56 -5.22 -6.34
N LYS A 19 -12.74 -5.11 -5.75
CA LYS A 19 -12.93 -5.14 -4.29
C LYS A 19 -12.59 -6.51 -3.70
N GLU A 20 -12.93 -7.59 -4.40
CA GLU A 20 -12.66 -8.94 -3.92
C GLU A 20 -11.15 -9.21 -3.84
N THR A 21 -10.38 -8.78 -4.84
CA THR A 21 -8.91 -8.81 -4.83
C THR A 21 -8.34 -8.00 -3.66
N ALA A 22 -8.91 -6.81 -3.40
CA ALA A 22 -8.48 -5.98 -2.27
C ALA A 22 -8.66 -6.70 -0.93
N LEU A 23 -9.82 -7.31 -0.70
CA LEU A 23 -10.14 -7.98 0.57
C LEU A 23 -9.45 -9.34 0.72
N SER A 24 -9.57 -10.19 -0.28
CA SER A 24 -9.16 -11.61 -0.21
C SER A 24 -7.66 -11.81 -0.39
N MET A 25 -6.94 -10.83 -0.97
CA MET A 25 -5.51 -10.94 -1.22
C MET A 25 -4.76 -9.76 -0.61
N VAL A 26 -4.99 -8.54 -1.11
CA VAL A 26 -4.13 -7.38 -0.77
C VAL A 26 -4.15 -7.11 0.73
N PHE A 27 -5.33 -6.87 1.31
CA PHE A 27 -5.47 -6.49 2.72
C PHE A 27 -5.21 -7.67 3.64
N MET A 28 -5.73 -8.85 3.30
CA MET A 28 -5.50 -10.07 4.09
C MET A 28 -4.01 -10.39 4.19
N TYR A 29 -3.26 -10.33 3.09
CA TYR A 29 -1.83 -10.60 3.11
C TYR A 29 -1.05 -9.47 3.80
N THR A 30 -1.29 -8.21 3.40
CA THR A 30 -0.60 -7.03 3.97
C THR A 30 -0.73 -6.98 5.50
N LEU A 31 -1.94 -7.17 6.04
CA LEU A 31 -2.16 -7.17 7.48
C LEU A 31 -1.43 -8.33 8.17
N ASN A 32 -1.58 -9.55 7.65
CA ASN A 32 -0.94 -10.74 8.22
C ASN A 32 0.59 -10.66 8.18
N CYS A 33 1.18 -10.09 7.13
CA CYS A 33 2.62 -9.87 7.04
C CYS A 33 3.15 -9.12 8.26
N LYS A 34 2.47 -8.04 8.67
CA LYS A 34 2.86 -7.23 9.84
C LYS A 34 2.53 -7.94 11.14
N ILE A 35 1.26 -8.35 11.36
CA ILE A 35 0.83 -8.86 12.69
C ILE A 35 1.38 -10.26 13.02
N LYS A 36 1.78 -11.04 12.02
CA LYS A 36 2.43 -12.35 12.22
C LYS A 36 3.96 -12.25 12.23
N GLY A 37 4.53 -11.06 11.99
CA GLY A 37 5.98 -10.85 11.94
C GLY A 37 6.67 -11.59 10.80
N TRP A 38 5.96 -11.85 9.69
CA TRP A 38 6.59 -12.40 8.48
C TRP A 38 7.47 -11.36 7.79
N TRP A 39 7.06 -10.10 7.89
CA TRP A 39 7.82 -8.92 7.47
C TRP A 39 7.86 -7.95 8.64
N GLU A 40 9.01 -7.31 8.84
CA GLU A 40 9.19 -6.31 9.90
C GLU A 40 8.56 -5.00 9.47
N GLU A 41 8.84 -4.56 8.24
CA GLU A 41 8.24 -3.38 7.64
C GLU A 41 7.38 -3.72 6.43
N VAL A 42 6.19 -3.12 6.39
CA VAL A 42 5.21 -3.35 5.33
C VAL A 42 4.67 -2.01 4.87
N THR A 43 4.79 -1.74 3.57
CA THR A 43 4.24 -0.55 2.93
C THR A 43 3.20 -0.95 1.89
N LEU A 44 1.98 -0.45 2.02
CA LEU A 44 0.94 -0.54 1.00
C LEU A 44 0.96 0.72 0.12
N MET A 45 1.16 0.55 -1.18
CA MET A 45 1.19 1.60 -2.19
C MET A 45 -0.08 1.54 -3.04
N VAL A 46 -0.98 2.48 -2.84
CA VAL A 46 -2.24 2.60 -3.59
C VAL A 46 -1.99 3.38 -4.88
N TRP A 47 -2.12 2.73 -6.03
CA TRP A 47 -1.82 3.35 -7.32
C TRP A 47 -2.77 2.90 -8.43
N GLY A 48 -3.47 3.84 -9.05
CA GLY A 48 -4.35 3.55 -10.19
C GLY A 48 -5.79 3.36 -9.72
N PRO A 49 -6.59 2.49 -10.35
CA PRO A 49 -8.01 2.30 -10.02
C PRO A 49 -8.30 2.04 -8.53
N SER A 50 -7.37 1.41 -7.81
CA SER A 50 -7.44 1.20 -6.35
C SER A 50 -7.61 2.49 -5.56
N ALA A 51 -7.05 3.62 -6.01
CA ALA A 51 -7.19 4.92 -5.35
C ALA A 51 -8.64 5.41 -5.34
N LYS A 52 -9.33 5.27 -6.48
CA LYS A 52 -10.76 5.61 -6.58
C LYS A 52 -11.60 4.66 -5.73
N LEU A 53 -11.33 3.36 -5.82
CA LEU A 53 -12.05 2.34 -5.05
C LEU A 53 -11.94 2.60 -3.54
N LEU A 54 -10.72 2.83 -3.03
CA LEU A 54 -10.49 3.11 -1.62
C LEU A 54 -11.17 4.39 -1.14
N ALA A 55 -11.19 5.44 -1.98
CA ALA A 55 -11.82 6.70 -1.63
C ALA A 55 -13.35 6.58 -1.47
N THR A 56 -13.99 5.62 -2.13
CA THR A 56 -15.46 5.50 -2.15
C THR A 56 -16.04 4.33 -1.37
N ASP A 57 -15.23 3.39 -0.90
CA ASP A 57 -15.71 2.18 -0.22
C ASP A 57 -15.39 2.20 1.29
N GLU A 58 -16.43 2.39 2.11
CA GLU A 58 -16.30 2.53 3.57
C GLU A 58 -15.70 1.30 4.26
N GLU A 59 -15.95 0.09 3.75
CA GLU A 59 -15.37 -1.13 4.30
C GLU A 59 -13.85 -1.13 4.09
N LEU A 60 -13.40 -0.78 2.87
CA LEU A 60 -11.99 -0.71 2.57
C LEU A 60 -11.28 0.38 3.39
N GLN A 61 -11.93 1.53 3.58
CA GLN A 61 -11.41 2.60 4.46
C GLN A 61 -11.24 2.14 5.90
N GLY A 62 -12.22 1.40 6.44
CA GLY A 62 -12.13 0.81 7.77
C GLY A 62 -10.96 -0.16 7.90
N ARG A 63 -10.74 -1.02 6.90
CA ARG A 63 -9.61 -1.96 6.86
C ARG A 63 -8.26 -1.23 6.76
N VAL A 64 -8.17 -0.18 5.95
CA VAL A 64 -6.93 0.61 5.82
C VAL A 64 -6.57 1.31 7.12
N ARG A 65 -7.55 1.86 7.86
CA ARG A 65 -7.32 2.40 9.21
C ARG A 65 -6.76 1.35 10.16
N GLN A 66 -7.36 0.16 10.21
CA GLN A 66 -6.85 -0.96 11.02
C GLN A 66 -5.41 -1.37 10.65
N MET A 67 -5.08 -1.36 9.35
CA MET A 67 -3.71 -1.65 8.90
C MET A 67 -2.73 -0.57 9.37
N MET A 68 -3.08 0.72 9.24
CA MET A 68 -2.23 1.82 9.72
C MET A 68 -2.04 1.79 11.24
N GLU A 69 -3.09 1.49 12.01
CA GLU A 69 -3.01 1.28 13.47
C GLU A 69 -2.08 0.12 13.85
N SER A 70 -1.95 -0.88 12.99
CA SER A 70 -1.02 -2.01 13.16
C SER A 70 0.43 -1.68 12.76
N GLY A 71 0.71 -0.43 12.35
CA GLY A 71 2.03 0.02 11.95
C GLY A 71 2.40 -0.26 10.50
N ILE A 72 1.42 -0.49 9.62
CA ILE A 72 1.65 -0.58 8.16
C ILE A 72 1.66 0.84 7.59
N HIS A 73 2.70 1.16 6.82
CA HIS A 73 2.74 2.44 6.11
C HIS A 73 1.83 2.37 4.88
N VAL A 74 1.01 3.40 4.66
CA VAL A 74 0.11 3.47 3.50
C VAL A 74 0.39 4.76 2.74
N THR A 75 0.65 4.61 1.45
CA THR A 75 0.89 5.72 0.52
C THR A 75 -0.08 5.65 -0.65
N ALA A 76 -0.36 6.78 -1.28
CA ALA A 76 -1.16 6.84 -2.49
C ALA A 76 -0.53 7.74 -3.56
N CYS A 77 -0.66 7.35 -4.83
CA CYS A 77 -0.18 8.11 -5.97
C CYS A 77 -0.97 9.41 -6.14
N ILE A 78 -0.32 10.57 -5.94
CA ILE A 78 -0.95 11.89 -6.10
C ILE A 78 -1.52 12.11 -7.50
N SER A 79 -0.82 11.67 -8.56
CA SER A 79 -1.29 11.85 -9.94
C SER A 79 -2.58 11.08 -10.21
N CYS A 80 -2.70 9.85 -9.69
CA CYS A 80 -3.94 9.08 -9.80
C CYS A 80 -5.05 9.68 -8.94
N ALA A 81 -4.75 10.10 -7.71
CA ALA A 81 -5.71 10.74 -6.83
C ALA A 81 -6.28 12.03 -7.44
N GLN A 82 -5.44 12.86 -8.08
CA GLN A 82 -5.86 14.05 -8.82
C GLN A 82 -6.72 13.68 -10.04
N MET A 83 -6.30 12.69 -10.83
CA MET A 83 -7.06 12.22 -11.99
C MET A 83 -8.48 11.77 -11.64
N PHE A 84 -8.67 11.17 -10.47
CA PHE A 84 -9.98 10.72 -9.99
C PHE A 84 -10.71 11.74 -9.10
N GLY A 85 -10.06 12.85 -8.75
CA GLY A 85 -10.64 13.88 -7.87
C GLY A 85 -10.77 13.47 -6.40
N VAL A 86 -9.95 12.53 -5.91
CA VAL A 86 -10.07 11.89 -4.58
C VAL A 86 -8.91 12.19 -3.63
N VAL A 87 -8.16 13.28 -3.89
CA VAL A 87 -6.98 13.64 -3.11
C VAL A 87 -7.33 13.85 -1.63
N GLU A 88 -8.36 14.64 -1.37
CA GLU A 88 -8.75 14.99 0.00
C GLU A 88 -9.42 13.81 0.71
N ASP A 89 -10.18 12.98 -0.01
CA ASP A 89 -10.75 11.75 0.55
C ASP A 89 -9.64 10.84 1.09
N LEU A 90 -8.60 10.58 0.30
CA LEU A 90 -7.47 9.74 0.71
C LEU A 90 -6.66 10.37 1.85
N ARG A 91 -6.42 11.69 1.81
CA ARG A 91 -5.73 12.40 2.90
C ARG A 91 -6.53 12.36 4.21
N SER A 92 -7.86 12.43 4.14
CA SER A 92 -8.73 12.37 5.32
C SER A 92 -8.64 11.03 6.05
N LEU A 93 -8.20 9.97 5.37
CA LEU A 93 -7.91 8.66 5.97
C LEU A 93 -6.56 8.62 6.69
N GLY A 94 -5.72 9.66 6.59
CA GLY A 94 -4.36 9.68 7.13
C GLY A 94 -3.30 9.09 6.18
N ILE A 95 -3.66 8.85 4.91
CA ILE A 95 -2.75 8.29 3.90
C ILE A 95 -1.80 9.36 3.38
N ASP A 96 -0.52 8.99 3.22
CA ASP A 96 0.48 9.85 2.58
C ASP A 96 0.29 9.89 1.06
N VAL A 97 -0.35 10.95 0.56
CA VAL A 97 -0.64 11.14 -0.87
C VAL A 97 0.49 11.95 -1.52
N LYS A 98 1.36 11.26 -2.27
CA LYS A 98 2.61 11.82 -2.83
C LYS A 98 2.95 11.25 -4.22
N PRO A 99 3.93 11.81 -4.95
CA PRO A 99 4.45 11.19 -6.16
C PRO A 99 5.08 9.83 -5.84
N LEU A 100 4.68 8.77 -6.57
CA LEU A 100 5.21 7.41 -6.37
C LEU A 100 6.13 6.91 -7.48
N GLY A 101 6.28 7.66 -8.59
CA GLY A 101 7.13 7.30 -9.73
C GLY A 101 8.58 7.02 -9.38
N LEU A 102 9.25 8.01 -8.77
CA LEU A 102 10.64 7.90 -8.34
C LEU A 102 10.80 6.88 -7.19
N PRO A 103 10.00 6.93 -6.11
CA PRO A 103 10.10 5.93 -5.03
C PRO A 103 9.99 4.48 -5.50
N LEU A 104 9.02 4.16 -6.39
CA LEU A 104 8.89 2.81 -6.91
C LEU A 104 10.10 2.41 -7.78
N SER A 105 10.61 3.33 -8.60
CA SER A 105 11.80 3.10 -9.42
C SER A 105 13.02 2.80 -8.57
N GLU A 106 13.24 3.56 -7.50
CA GLU A 106 14.35 3.36 -6.55
C GLU A 106 14.25 2.01 -5.83
N LEU A 107 13.06 1.61 -5.37
CA LEU A 107 12.82 0.30 -4.75
C LEU A 107 13.18 -0.84 -5.69
N LEU A 108 12.73 -0.76 -6.95
CA LEU A 108 13.01 -1.79 -7.96
C LEU A 108 14.49 -1.84 -8.34
N GLN A 109 15.14 -0.69 -8.53
CA GLN A 109 16.58 -0.61 -8.82
C GLN A 109 17.43 -1.15 -7.67
N ALA A 110 16.99 -0.96 -6.42
CA ALA A 110 17.60 -1.53 -5.22
C ALA A 110 17.25 -3.01 -4.99
N ASN A 111 16.54 -3.66 -5.91
CA ASN A 111 16.10 -5.06 -5.81
C ASN A 111 15.30 -5.37 -4.53
N LYS A 112 14.56 -4.38 -4.03
CA LYS A 112 13.64 -4.54 -2.88
C LYS A 112 12.46 -5.43 -3.26
N LYS A 113 11.80 -6.00 -2.25
CA LYS A 113 10.67 -6.92 -2.45
C LYS A 113 9.40 -6.12 -2.70
N VAL A 114 8.97 -6.12 -3.97
CA VAL A 114 7.72 -5.48 -4.41
C VAL A 114 6.76 -6.54 -4.92
N LEU A 115 5.57 -6.62 -4.32
CA LEU A 115 4.46 -7.46 -4.79
C LEU A 115 3.43 -6.58 -5.50
N SER A 116 3.28 -6.75 -6.81
CA SER A 116 2.30 -6.00 -7.61
C SER A 116 1.00 -6.79 -7.73
N VAL A 117 -0.13 -6.14 -7.40
CA VAL A 117 -1.48 -6.74 -7.40
C VAL A 117 -2.46 -5.84 -8.16
#